data_AF-A0A0Q8PS20-F1
#
_entry.id   AF-A0A0Q8PS20-F1
#
_cell.length_a   1.000
_cell.length_b   1.000
_cell.length_c   1.000
_cell.angle_alpha   90.00
_cell.angle_beta   90.00
_cell.angle_gamma   90.00
#
_symmetry.space_group_name_H-M   'P 1'
#
loop_
_entity.id
_entity.type
_entity.pdbx_description
1 polymer ?
#
loop_
_entity_poly.entity_id
_entity_poly.type
_entity_poly.pdbx_seq_one_letter_code
_entity_poly.pdbx_strand_id
1 'polypeptide(L)' 'MARQRRTGVELAVVLQCSQQSASRRLNGGQGLDLDDLPLIAEWLGISVMDLIAPARERVAS' A
#
# COMPACT_ATOMS: atom_id res chain seq x y z
N MET A 1 0.66 -18.26 -7.96
CA MET A 1 1.59 -17.26 -7.40
C MET A 1 0.91 -16.58 -6.23
N ALA A 2 1.31 -16.92 -5.01
CA ALA A 2 0.65 -16.43 -3.80
C ALA A 2 0.95 -14.94 -3.60
N ARG A 3 -0.07 -14.09 -3.76
CA ARG A 3 -0.04 -12.69 -3.31
C ARG A 3 0.26 -12.74 -1.81
N GLN A 4 1.48 -12.37 -1.41
CA GLN A 4 1.87 -12.35 -0.01
C GLN A 4 0.79 -11.60 0.77
N ARG A 5 0.19 -12.26 1.77
CA ARG A 5 -0.87 -11.69 2.61
C ARG A 5 -0.24 -10.67 3.55
N ARG A 6 0.11 -9.53 2.98
CA ARG A 6 0.59 -8.37 3.72
C ARG A 6 -0.56 -7.77 4.52
N THR A 7 -0.37 -7.62 5.81
CA THR A 7 -1.42 -7.23 6.75
C THR A 7 -1.35 -5.75 7.11
N GLY A 8 -2.48 -5.17 7.54
CA GLY A 8 -2.49 -3.81 8.07
C GLY A 8 -1.64 -3.63 9.34
N VAL A 9 -1.32 -4.72 10.05
CA VAL A 9 -0.40 -4.71 11.19
C VAL A 9 1.03 -4.45 10.71
N GLU A 10 1.46 -5.15 9.66
CA GLU A 10 2.80 -4.96 9.09
C GLU A 10 2.96 -3.56 8.51
N LEU A 11 1.92 -3.05 7.83
CA LEU A 11 1.95 -1.68 7.32
C LEU A 11 2.04 -0.64 8.44
N ALA A 12 1.35 -0.86 9.56
CA ALA A 12 1.42 0.04 10.71
C ALA A 12 2.84 0.12 11.31
N VAL A 13 3.57 -0.99 11.31
CA VAL A 13 4.97 -1.03 11.72
C VAL A 13 5.84 -0.24 10.75
N VAL A 14 5.66 -0.44 9.44
CA VAL A 14 6.42 0.26 8.39
C VAL A 14 6.21 1.77 8.45
N LEU A 15 4.97 2.21 8.65
CA LEU A 15 4.58 3.62 8.66
C LEU A 15 4.61 4.27 10.05
N GLN A 16 5.05 3.53 11.08
CA GLN A 16 5.05 3.97 12.48
C GLN A 16 3.73 4.61 12.93
N CYS A 17 2.61 4.05 12.48
CA CYS A 17 1.27 4.58 12.74
C CYS A 17 0.38 3.54 13.44
N SER A 18 -0.85 3.93 13.77
CA SER A 18 -1.80 2.97 14.35
C SER A 18 -2.30 1.97 13.31
N GLN A 19 -2.57 0.73 13.73
CA GLN A 19 -3.18 -0.30 12.87
C GLN A 19 -4.49 0.19 12.22
N GLN A 20 -5.27 1.00 12.95
CA GLN A 20 -6.51 1.57 12.44
C GLN A 20 -6.26 2.55 11.29
N SER A 21 -5.22 3.40 11.38
CA SER A 21 -4.83 4.31 10.29
C SER A 21 -4.29 3.54 9.09
N ALA A 22 -3.39 2.57 9.32
CA ALA A 22 -2.87 1.70 8.26
C ALA A 22 -3.98 0.93 7.53
N SER A 23 -4.96 0.40 8.27
CA SER A 23 -6.12 -0.29 7.69
C SER A 23 -6.99 0.64 6.84
N ARG A 24 -7.24 1.88 7.30
CA ARG A 24 -7.99 2.87 6.50
C ARG A 24 -7.25 3.23 5.22
N ARG A 25 -5.93 3.38 5.28
CA ARG A 25 -5.08 3.65 4.11
C ARG A 25 -5.09 2.50 3.09
N LEU A 26 -4.92 1.25 3.54
CA LEU A 26 -4.98 0.07 2.66
C LEU A 26 -6.30 -0.10 1.94
N ASN A 27 -7.41 0.23 2.61
CA ASN A 27 -8.75 0.10 2.07
C ASN A 27 -9.23 1.35 1.30
N GLY A 28 -8.36 2.36 1.13
CA GLY A 28 -8.71 3.61 0.43
C GLY A 28 -9.63 4.55 1.22
N GLY A 29 -9.89 4.28 2.50
CA GLY A 29 -10.65 5.16 3.39
C GLY A 29 -9.86 6.38 3.89
N GLN A 30 -8.54 6.40 3.66
CA GLN A 30 -7.66 7.54 3.93
C GLN A 30 -6.60 7.61 2.82
N GLY A 31 -6.26 8.81 2.37
CA GLY A 31 -5.16 9.03 1.43
C GLY A 31 -3.80 8.64 2.01
N LEU A 32 -2.87 8.29 1.12
CA LEU A 32 -1.46 8.09 1.46
C LEU A 32 -0.73 9.43 1.41
N ASP A 33 0.20 9.63 2.34
CA ASP A 33 1.13 10.76 2.27
C ASP A 33 2.21 10.49 1.22
N LEU A 34 2.70 11.54 0.57
CA LEU A 34 3.81 11.43 -0.39
C LEU A 34 5.09 10.93 0.28
N ASP A 35 5.32 11.33 1.53
CA ASP A 35 6.48 10.91 2.32
C ASP A 35 6.43 9.41 2.68
N ASP A 36 5.23 8.81 2.71
CA ASP A 36 5.04 7.39 3.02
C ASP A 36 5.22 6.48 1.78
N LEU A 37 5.12 7.03 0.56
CA LEU A 37 5.14 6.23 -0.67
C LEU A 37 6.43 5.40 -0.86
N PRO A 38 7.64 5.92 -0.59
CA PRO A 38 8.87 5.13 -0.71
C PRO A 38 8.87 3.91 0.22
N LEU A 39 8.43 4.10 1.47
CA LEU A 39 8.36 3.04 2.48
C LEU A 39 7.36 1.96 2.07
N ILE A 40 6.21 2.36 1.54
CA ILE A 40 5.17 1.43 1.06
C ILE A 40 5.66 0.67 -0.18
N ALA A 41 6.34 1.34 -1.10
CA ALA A 41 6.88 0.75 -2.32
C ALA A 41 7.96 -0.29 -1.99
N GLU A 42 8.93 0.09 -1.14
CA GLU A 42 9.97 -0.80 -0.65
C GLU A 42 9.38 -2.00 0.06
N TRP A 43 8.42 -1.75 0.98
CA TRP A 43 7.70 -2.81 1.65
C TRP A 43 7.13 -3.75 0.59
N LEU A 44 6.24 -3.29 -0.29
CA LEU A 44 5.57 -4.10 -1.31
C LEU A 44 6.50 -4.75 -2.34
N GLY A 45 7.77 -4.31 -2.45
CA GLY A 45 8.73 -4.79 -3.44
C GLY A 45 8.42 -4.29 -4.85
N ILE A 46 7.84 -3.10 -4.97
CA ILE A 46 7.48 -2.45 -6.25
C ILE A 46 8.09 -1.05 -6.31
N SER A 47 8.01 -0.38 -7.46
CA SER A 47 8.43 1.02 -7.55
C SER A 47 7.33 1.98 -7.05
N VAL A 48 7.72 3.18 -6.63
CA VAL A 48 6.76 4.25 -6.32
C VAL A 48 5.88 4.59 -7.53
N MET A 49 6.41 4.46 -8.75
CA MET A 49 5.66 4.68 -9.98
C MET A 49 4.53 3.67 -10.15
N ASP A 50 4.71 2.43 -9.67
CA ASP A 50 3.66 1.39 -9.70
C ASP A 50 2.53 1.68 -8.69
N LEU A 51 2.80 2.43 -7.61
CA LEU A 51 1.79 2.85 -6.63
C LEU A 51 0.89 3.98 -7.16
N ILE A 52 1.47 4.92 -7.91
CA ILE A 52 0.77 6.11 -8.42
C ILE A 52 0.19 5.91 -9.82
N ALA A 53 0.52 4.78 -10.46
CA ALA A 53 0.02 4.48 -11.79
C ALA A 53 -1.52 4.53 -11.77
N PRO A 54 -2.15 5.31 -12.68
CA PRO A 54 -3.61 5.29 -12.80
C PRO A 54 -4.02 3.84 -13.04
N ALA A 55 -5.00 3.37 -12.26
CA ALA A 55 -5.44 1.98 -12.27
C ALA A 55 -5.69 1.55 -13.72
N ARG A 56 -4.70 0.87 -14.32
CA ARG A 56 -4.89 0.22 -15.61
C ARG A 56 -5.99 -0.79 -15.37
N GLU A 57 -7.11 -0.60 -16.06
CA GLU A 57 -8.25 -1.52 -16.02
C GLU A 57 -7.73 -2.95 -15.98
N ARG A 58 -8.14 -3.70 -14.95
CA ARG A 58 -8.01 -5.16 -14.99
C ARG A 58 -8.93 -5.61 -16.12
N VAL A 59 -8.40 -5.68 -17.33
CA VAL A 59 -9.06 -6.38 -18.43
C VAL A 59 -9.13 -7.84 -18.00
N ALA A 60 -10.30 -8.22 -17.48
CA ALA A 60 -10.66 -9.61 -17.32
C ALA A 60 -10.65 -10.22 -18.72
N SER A 61 -9.69 -11.12 -18.96
CA SER A 61 -9.73 -12.08 -20.06
C SER A 61 -10.55 -13.30 -19.64
#